data_AF-A0A7D4CTL8-F1
#
_entry.id   AF-A0A7D4CTL8-F1
#
_cell.length_a   1.000
_cell.length_b   1.000
_cell.length_c   1.000
_cell.angle_alpha   90.00
_cell.angle_beta   90.00
_cell.angle_gamma   90.00
#
_symmetry.space_group_name_H-M   'P 1'
#
loop_
_entity.id
_entity.type
_entity.pdbx_description
1 polymer ?
#
loop_
_entity_poly.entity_id
_entity_poly.type
_entity_poly.pdbx_seq_one_letter_code
_entity_poly.pdbx_strand_id
1 'polypeptide(L)'
;MSTDDFPDDIDGFRTAGKESRAHLWPKLELERRRRAQTEPFFHGEYRFERTVADRVPDCAVIGGDVNRWIEFVAGSDQPFRAKTREALRLGFVVHWVFHTEHRDRMRDACEALTPELQAPFRFGEYDPVAETLSLGDPVTFKNYAFPVESMTEFEPRELLGYRRGAARIAQRDGAYDLGMFDVAGCQRRILAEYPQGAYFRCVAPGRPVETGTFGFPTEDGLVRLVEDGQVTRLGPVQYRQ
;
A
#
# COMPACT_ATOMS: atom_id res chain seq x y z
N MET A 1 -23.56 -1.90 32.18
CA MET A 1 -22.10 -1.74 32.07
C MET A 1 -21.85 -0.32 31.65
N SER A 2 -20.96 0.38 32.37
CA SER A 2 -20.73 1.82 32.26
C SER A 2 -20.22 2.23 30.87
N THR A 3 -20.73 3.35 30.37
CA THR A 3 -20.41 4.00 29.08
C THR A 3 -19.21 4.95 29.15
N ASP A 4 -18.48 5.00 30.28
CA ASP A 4 -17.64 6.16 30.64
C ASP A 4 -16.12 5.99 30.45
N ASP A 5 -15.62 5.21 29.49
CA ASP A 5 -14.17 5.15 29.19
C ASP A 5 -13.85 5.10 27.67
N PHE A 6 -14.64 5.80 26.85
CA PHE A 6 -14.29 6.06 25.45
C PHE A 6 -13.76 7.49 25.33
N PRO A 7 -12.79 7.77 24.44
CA PRO A 7 -12.63 9.14 24.03
C PRO A 7 -13.91 9.48 23.25
N ASP A 8 -14.77 10.31 23.84
CA ASP A 8 -15.81 11.09 23.16
C ASP A 8 -15.25 11.93 22.00
N ASP A 9 -13.94 11.92 21.81
CA ASP A 9 -13.23 12.69 20.83
C ASP A 9 -13.19 11.98 19.46
N ILE A 10 -14.38 11.86 18.85
CA ILE A 10 -14.54 11.68 17.40
C ILE A 10 -13.61 12.64 16.63
N ASP A 11 -13.33 13.82 17.19
CA ASP A 11 -12.45 14.81 16.58
C ASP A 11 -10.98 14.35 16.54
N GLY A 12 -10.56 13.42 17.41
CA GLY A 12 -9.23 12.79 17.37
C GLY A 12 -9.01 11.87 16.15
N PHE A 13 -10.10 11.43 15.51
CA PHE A 13 -10.09 10.66 14.26
C PHE A 13 -10.49 11.48 13.04
N ARG A 14 -10.92 12.74 13.23
CA ARG A 14 -11.33 13.62 12.15
C ARG A 14 -10.08 14.24 11.52
N THR A 15 -9.86 13.93 10.24
CA THR A 15 -8.60 14.21 9.55
C THR A 15 -8.71 15.43 8.65
N ALA A 16 -9.93 15.69 8.15
CA ALA A 16 -10.21 16.68 7.12
C ALA A 16 -11.68 17.13 7.09
N GLY A 17 -11.97 18.36 7.53
CA GLY A 17 -13.25 19.01 7.26
C GLY A 17 -14.47 18.26 7.80
N LYS A 18 -15.48 18.02 6.94
CA LYS A 18 -16.79 17.44 7.28
C LYS A 18 -16.85 15.93 6.94
N GLU A 19 -15.87 15.13 7.38
CA GLU A 19 -15.99 13.66 7.28
C GLU A 19 -17.32 13.20 7.89
N SER A 20 -18.06 12.36 7.15
CA SER A 20 -19.35 11.87 7.61
C SER A 20 -19.15 10.94 8.81
N ARG A 21 -20.16 10.87 9.70
CA ARG A 21 -20.16 9.89 10.80
C ARG A 21 -19.99 8.45 10.27
N ALA A 22 -20.54 8.17 9.08
CA ALA A 22 -20.42 6.89 8.41
C ALA A 22 -18.96 6.57 8.01
N HIS A 23 -18.15 7.56 7.62
CA HIS A 23 -16.73 7.36 7.33
C HIS A 23 -15.89 7.15 8.59
N LEU A 24 -16.25 7.82 9.69
CA LEU A 24 -15.51 7.74 10.96
C LEU A 24 -15.80 6.46 11.75
N TRP A 25 -17.03 5.94 11.67
CA TRP A 25 -17.46 4.76 12.40
C TRP A 25 -16.52 3.54 12.27
N PRO A 26 -16.11 3.10 11.06
CA PRO A 26 -15.25 1.91 10.94
C PRO A 26 -13.85 2.11 11.56
N LYS A 27 -13.33 3.34 11.57
CA LYS A 27 -12.06 3.68 12.25
C LYS A 27 -12.18 3.47 13.76
N LEU A 28 -13.28 3.97 14.34
CA LEU A 28 -13.59 3.84 15.77
C LEU A 28 -13.83 2.39 16.18
N GLU A 29 -14.62 1.66 15.39
CA GLU A 29 -14.93 0.26 15.66
C GLU A 29 -13.67 -0.60 15.58
N LEU A 30 -12.79 -0.34 14.62
CA LEU A 30 -11.51 -1.04 14.51
C LEU A 30 -10.59 -0.75 15.73
N GLU A 31 -10.54 0.49 16.22
CA GLU A 31 -9.82 0.83 17.46
C GLU A 31 -10.43 0.16 18.70
N ARG A 32 -11.77 0.12 18.79
CA ARG A 32 -12.48 -0.56 19.88
C ARG A 32 -12.13 -2.05 19.90
N ARG A 33 -12.18 -2.71 18.74
CA ARG A 33 -11.81 -4.11 18.56
C ARG A 33 -10.35 -4.39 18.91
N ARG A 34 -9.43 -3.50 18.53
CA ARG A 34 -8.02 -3.57 18.95
C ARG A 34 -7.87 -3.56 20.47
N ARG A 35 -8.53 -2.63 21.17
CA ARG A 35 -8.45 -2.53 22.64
C ARG A 35 -9.07 -3.72 23.35
N ALA A 36 -10.21 -4.20 22.83
CA ALA A 36 -10.93 -5.35 23.35
C ALA A 36 -10.32 -6.71 22.93
N GLN A 37 -9.36 -6.69 22.00
CA GLN A 37 -8.79 -7.88 21.36
C GLN A 37 -9.85 -8.78 20.71
N THR A 38 -10.81 -8.17 20.03
CA THR A 38 -11.90 -8.84 19.30
C THR A 38 -11.67 -8.72 17.80
N GLU A 39 -11.91 -9.78 17.03
CA GLU A 39 -11.66 -9.75 15.59
C GLU A 39 -12.62 -8.82 14.80
N PRO A 40 -12.14 -8.16 13.73
CA PRO A 40 -10.76 -8.14 13.27
C PRO A 40 -9.91 -7.17 14.09
N PHE A 41 -8.76 -7.64 14.56
CA PHE A 41 -7.68 -6.81 15.11
C PHE A 41 -6.31 -7.38 14.72
N PHE A 42 -5.26 -6.58 14.89
CA PHE A 42 -3.89 -6.92 14.56
C PHE A 42 -2.94 -6.50 15.69
N HIS A 43 -1.78 -7.14 15.78
CA HIS A 43 -0.81 -6.86 16.84
C HIS A 43 0.06 -5.61 16.63
N GLY A 44 0.05 -5.04 15.43
CA GLY A 44 0.86 -3.86 15.10
C GLY A 44 0.33 -2.55 15.71
N GLU A 45 1.12 -1.50 15.57
CA GLU A 45 0.74 -0.12 15.91
C GLU A 45 -0.26 0.40 14.89
N TYR A 46 -1.43 0.85 15.38
CA TYR A 46 -2.46 1.47 14.56
C TYR A 46 -2.19 2.96 14.43
N ARG A 47 -2.09 3.43 13.19
CA ARG A 47 -1.95 4.83 12.82
C ARG A 47 -3.09 5.20 11.89
N PHE A 48 -4.08 5.89 12.45
CA PHE A 48 -5.16 6.47 11.67
C PHE A 48 -4.68 7.75 11.00
N GLU A 49 -5.21 8.03 9.81
CA GLU A 49 -5.02 9.34 9.18
C GLU A 49 -5.41 10.46 10.16
N ARG A 50 -4.75 11.62 10.07
CA ARG A 50 -5.03 12.80 10.92
C ARG A 50 -5.03 14.14 10.18
N THR A 51 -4.74 14.16 8.88
CA THR A 51 -4.62 15.41 8.09
C THR A 51 -5.13 15.18 6.68
N VAL A 52 -5.68 16.22 6.02
CA VAL A 52 -6.13 16.29 4.60
C VAL A 52 -4.97 16.16 3.59
N ALA A 53 -4.08 15.22 3.81
CA ALA A 53 -3.02 14.95 2.85
C ALA A 53 -3.51 13.80 1.99
N ASP A 54 -3.77 14.10 0.73
CA ASP A 54 -4.10 13.13 -0.29
C ASP A 54 -3.17 11.89 -0.20
N ARG A 55 -3.76 10.71 -0.39
CA ARG A 55 -3.13 9.37 -0.40
C ARG A 55 -2.55 8.84 0.92
N VAL A 56 -3.04 9.25 2.08
CA VAL A 56 -2.77 8.51 3.33
C VAL A 56 -3.84 7.43 3.54
N PRO A 57 -3.48 6.22 4.02
CA PRO A 57 -4.46 5.23 4.44
C PRO A 57 -5.37 5.78 5.51
N ASP A 58 -6.65 5.42 5.48
CA ASP A 58 -7.54 5.66 6.62
C ASP A 58 -6.98 5.03 7.91
N CYS A 59 -6.40 3.84 7.80
CA CYS A 59 -5.66 3.18 8.86
C CYS A 59 -4.44 2.42 8.34
N ALA A 60 -3.27 2.74 8.87
CA ALA A 60 -2.07 1.92 8.74
C ALA A 60 -1.84 1.08 10.00
N VAL A 61 -1.51 -0.20 9.84
CA VAL A 61 -1.04 -1.06 10.93
C VAL A 61 0.43 -1.37 10.68
N ILE A 62 1.33 -1.01 11.60
CA ILE A 62 2.78 -1.07 11.39
C ILE A 62 3.44 -1.93 12.47
N GLY A 63 4.47 -2.71 12.10
CA GLY A 63 5.31 -3.43 13.07
C GLY A 63 4.67 -4.68 13.67
N GLY A 64 3.52 -5.12 13.14
CA GLY A 64 3.01 -6.48 13.33
C GLY A 64 3.64 -7.47 12.35
N ASP A 65 2.99 -8.64 12.15
CA ASP A 65 3.47 -9.67 11.23
C ASP A 65 3.62 -9.16 9.79
N VAL A 66 2.68 -8.33 9.36
CA VAL A 66 2.65 -7.70 8.03
C VAL A 66 2.08 -6.30 8.18
N ASN A 67 2.72 -5.31 7.57
CA ASN A 67 2.19 -3.94 7.53
C ASN A 67 0.89 -3.92 6.71
N ARG A 68 -0.15 -3.23 7.20
CA ARG A 68 -1.48 -3.20 6.55
C ARG A 68 -1.93 -1.78 6.26
N TRP A 69 -2.44 -1.58 5.07
CA TRP A 69 -3.13 -0.38 4.64
C TRP A 69 -4.61 -0.74 4.58
N ILE A 70 -5.44 -0.13 5.41
CA ILE A 70 -6.88 -0.34 5.41
C ILE A 70 -7.52 0.95 4.93
N GLU A 71 -8.24 0.86 3.82
CA GLU A 71 -8.94 1.97 3.19
C GLU A 71 -10.46 1.78 3.35
N PHE A 72 -11.12 2.74 3.99
CA PHE A 72 -12.57 2.75 4.17
C PHE A 72 -13.22 3.62 3.10
N VAL A 73 -14.20 3.09 2.38
CA VAL A 73 -14.86 3.79 1.27
C VAL A 73 -16.30 4.13 1.62
N ALA A 74 -16.54 5.40 1.93
CA ALA A 74 -17.84 5.98 2.28
C ALA A 74 -18.42 6.85 1.15
N GLY A 75 -18.33 6.38 -0.10
CA GLY A 75 -19.00 6.98 -1.26
C GLY A 75 -18.15 7.92 -2.12
N SER A 76 -16.98 8.32 -1.65
CA SER A 76 -16.02 9.12 -2.44
C SER A 76 -15.36 8.29 -3.55
N ASP A 77 -15.07 8.92 -4.68
CA ASP A 77 -14.23 8.35 -5.73
C ASP A 77 -12.82 8.07 -5.20
N GLN A 78 -12.27 6.91 -5.56
CA GLN A 78 -10.93 6.50 -5.16
C GLN A 78 -10.11 6.04 -6.36
N PRO A 79 -8.82 6.40 -6.44
CA PRO A 79 -7.92 5.87 -7.45
C PRO A 79 -7.45 4.45 -7.07
N PHE A 80 -8.36 3.48 -7.09
CA PHE A 80 -8.19 2.11 -6.55
C PHE A 80 -6.88 1.45 -6.98
N ARG A 81 -6.62 1.41 -8.29
CA ARG A 81 -5.41 0.81 -8.86
C ARG A 81 -4.15 1.51 -8.38
N ALA A 82 -4.10 2.83 -8.46
CA ALA A 82 -2.92 3.61 -8.08
C ALA A 82 -2.62 3.50 -6.57
N LYS A 83 -3.65 3.59 -5.71
CA LYS A 83 -3.48 3.41 -4.26
C LYS A 83 -3.04 2.00 -3.89
N THR A 84 -3.60 0.98 -4.55
CA THR A 84 -3.21 -0.42 -4.33
C THR A 84 -1.74 -0.63 -4.67
N ARG A 85 -1.32 -0.18 -5.85
CA ARG A 85 0.07 -0.26 -6.29
C ARG A 85 1.01 0.49 -5.34
N GLU A 86 0.62 1.67 -4.88
CA GLU A 86 1.43 2.45 -3.94
C GLU A 86 1.63 1.73 -2.61
N ALA A 87 0.55 1.23 -2.02
CA ALA A 87 0.64 0.50 -0.77
C ALA A 87 1.52 -0.76 -0.90
N LEU A 88 1.37 -1.52 -1.99
CA LEU A 88 2.22 -2.67 -2.28
C LEU A 88 3.69 -2.29 -2.46
N ARG A 89 4.01 -1.19 -3.18
CA ARG A 89 5.39 -0.67 -3.30
C ARG A 89 5.98 -0.41 -1.93
N LEU A 90 5.20 0.15 -1.00
CA LEU A 90 5.61 0.48 0.36
C LEU A 90 5.59 -0.71 1.33
N GLY A 91 5.29 -1.92 0.86
CA GLY A 91 5.31 -3.13 1.68
C GLY A 91 4.09 -3.32 2.57
N PHE A 92 3.00 -2.61 2.26
CA PHE A 92 1.71 -2.83 2.88
C PHE A 92 0.89 -3.83 2.06
N VAL A 93 0.17 -4.72 2.74
CA VAL A 93 -0.98 -5.38 2.13
C VAL A 93 -2.21 -4.48 2.27
N VAL A 94 -3.08 -4.47 1.27
CA VAL A 94 -4.20 -3.51 1.21
C VAL A 94 -5.51 -4.20 1.48
N HIS A 95 -6.30 -3.65 2.40
CA HIS A 95 -7.70 -4.00 2.61
C HIS A 95 -8.56 -2.87 2.09
N TRP A 96 -9.45 -3.17 1.16
CA TRP A 96 -10.47 -2.25 0.65
C TRP A 96 -11.80 -2.60 1.30
N VAL A 97 -12.35 -1.67 2.08
CA VAL A 97 -13.51 -1.92 2.93
C VAL A 97 -14.61 -0.89 2.61
N PHE A 98 -15.75 -1.34 2.14
CA PHE A 98 -16.82 -0.48 1.61
C PHE A 98 -17.99 -0.36 2.57
N HIS A 99 -18.61 0.81 2.60
CA HIS A 99 -19.92 0.94 3.22
C HIS A 99 -20.94 0.12 2.41
N THR A 100 -21.84 -0.61 3.09
CA THR A 100 -22.84 -1.49 2.45
C THR A 100 -23.77 -0.78 1.45
N GLU A 101 -24.00 0.52 1.65
CA GLU A 101 -24.81 1.37 0.75
C GLU A 101 -24.06 1.84 -0.52
N HIS A 102 -22.74 1.66 -0.63
CA HIS A 102 -21.92 2.15 -1.74
C HIS A 102 -21.43 1.03 -2.67
N ARG A 103 -22.37 0.20 -3.14
CA ARG A 103 -22.09 -0.93 -4.04
C ARG A 103 -21.57 -0.51 -5.41
N ASP A 104 -21.92 0.69 -5.86
CA ASP A 104 -21.35 1.31 -7.05
C ASP A 104 -19.83 1.46 -6.91
N ARG A 105 -19.33 1.94 -5.76
CA ARG A 105 -17.89 2.06 -5.51
C ARG A 105 -17.17 0.72 -5.45
N MET A 106 -17.84 -0.29 -4.89
CA MET A 106 -17.33 -1.66 -4.91
C MET A 106 -17.21 -2.21 -6.34
N ARG A 107 -18.17 -1.89 -7.22
CA ARG A 107 -18.09 -2.25 -8.65
C ARG A 107 -16.94 -1.51 -9.34
N ASP A 108 -16.80 -0.20 -9.13
CA ASP A 108 -15.71 0.59 -9.71
C ASP A 108 -14.33 0.05 -9.28
N ALA A 109 -14.19 -0.35 -8.00
CA ALA A 109 -12.99 -1.01 -7.49
C ALA A 109 -12.74 -2.37 -8.14
N CYS A 110 -13.81 -3.16 -8.32
CA CYS A 110 -13.73 -4.45 -9.01
C CYS A 110 -13.22 -4.27 -10.44
N GLU A 111 -13.80 -3.35 -11.21
CA GLU A 111 -13.38 -3.05 -12.58
C GLU A 111 -11.92 -2.57 -12.64
N ALA A 112 -11.51 -1.72 -11.70
CA ALA A 112 -10.15 -1.17 -11.67
C ALA A 112 -9.08 -2.19 -11.25
N LEU A 113 -9.40 -3.16 -10.39
CA LEU A 113 -8.42 -4.11 -9.81
C LEU A 113 -8.43 -5.48 -10.50
N THR A 114 -9.57 -5.92 -11.02
CA THR A 114 -9.71 -7.25 -11.67
C THR A 114 -8.66 -7.54 -12.73
N PRO A 115 -8.26 -6.60 -13.62
CA PRO A 115 -7.24 -6.87 -14.62
C PRO A 115 -5.90 -7.36 -14.04
N GLU A 116 -5.60 -6.98 -12.80
CA GLU A 116 -4.36 -7.34 -12.11
C GLU A 116 -4.55 -8.42 -11.05
N LEU A 117 -5.78 -8.79 -10.71
CA LEU A 117 -6.04 -9.86 -9.74
C LEU A 117 -5.92 -11.24 -10.38
N GLN A 118 -5.17 -12.13 -9.72
CA GLN A 118 -4.92 -13.49 -10.22
C GLN A 118 -6.02 -14.50 -9.87
N ALA A 119 -6.94 -14.13 -8.97
CA ALA A 119 -8.02 -14.97 -8.48
C ALA A 119 -9.19 -14.10 -8.01
N PRO A 120 -10.40 -14.69 -7.82
CA PRO A 120 -11.50 -14.00 -7.16
C PRO A 120 -11.09 -13.42 -5.81
N PHE A 121 -11.61 -12.24 -5.50
CA PHE A 121 -11.22 -11.43 -4.36
C PHE A 121 -12.47 -10.91 -3.64
N ARG A 122 -12.52 -11.02 -2.31
CA ARG A 122 -13.62 -10.47 -1.51
C ARG A 122 -13.23 -9.14 -0.87
N PHE A 123 -13.93 -8.07 -1.23
CA PHE A 123 -13.80 -6.80 -0.51
C PHE A 123 -14.33 -6.90 0.93
N GLY A 124 -13.80 -6.06 1.81
CA GLY A 124 -14.38 -5.85 3.13
C GLY A 124 -15.65 -5.02 3.04
N GLU A 125 -16.50 -5.17 4.05
CA GLU A 125 -17.74 -4.41 4.17
C GLU A 125 -17.93 -3.93 5.60
N TYR A 126 -18.53 -2.76 5.75
CA TYR A 126 -18.93 -2.23 7.04
C TYR A 126 -20.32 -1.57 6.97
N ASP A 127 -21.05 -1.68 8.07
CA ASP A 127 -22.39 -1.11 8.24
C ASP A 127 -22.50 -0.52 9.65
N PRO A 128 -22.51 0.83 9.78
CA PRO A 128 -22.65 1.49 11.06
C PRO A 128 -24.00 1.27 11.75
N VAL A 129 -25.06 0.99 11.00
CA VAL A 129 -26.42 0.78 11.53
C VAL A 129 -26.55 -0.64 12.07
N ALA A 130 -26.02 -1.62 11.35
CA ALA A 130 -25.99 -3.01 11.79
C ALA A 130 -24.80 -3.33 12.72
N GLU A 131 -23.94 -2.35 12.99
CA GLU A 131 -22.70 -2.46 13.79
C GLU A 131 -21.76 -3.58 13.30
N THR A 132 -21.64 -3.75 11.98
CA THR A 132 -20.79 -4.80 11.40
C THR A 132 -19.54 -4.23 10.72
N LEU A 133 -18.44 -4.96 10.82
CA LEU A 133 -17.18 -4.65 10.15
C LEU A 133 -16.47 -5.96 9.79
N SER A 134 -16.10 -6.09 8.52
CA SER A 134 -15.27 -7.16 7.97
C SER A 134 -14.20 -6.56 7.05
N LEU A 135 -12.99 -7.09 7.06
CA LEU A 135 -11.89 -6.53 6.26
C LEU A 135 -11.80 -7.11 4.84
N GLY A 136 -12.41 -8.26 4.60
CA GLY A 136 -12.26 -8.97 3.33
C GLY A 136 -10.88 -9.64 3.19
N ASP A 137 -10.53 -9.96 1.95
CA ASP A 137 -9.22 -10.49 1.60
C ASP A 137 -8.23 -9.32 1.40
N PRO A 138 -6.94 -9.48 1.78
CA PRO A 138 -5.94 -8.48 1.47
C PRO A 138 -5.44 -8.60 0.02
N VAL A 139 -5.19 -7.46 -0.63
CA VAL A 139 -4.41 -7.40 -1.88
C VAL A 139 -2.92 -7.45 -1.53
N THR A 140 -2.18 -8.33 -2.21
CA THR A 140 -0.77 -8.66 -1.96
C THR A 140 -0.06 -8.94 -3.30
N PHE A 141 1.28 -8.98 -3.32
CA PHE A 141 2.03 -9.47 -4.50
C PHE A 141 1.74 -10.93 -4.88
N LYS A 142 1.07 -11.72 -4.02
CA LYS A 142 0.72 -13.13 -4.33
C LYS A 142 -0.55 -13.27 -5.15
N ASN A 143 -1.45 -12.29 -5.09
CA ASN A 143 -2.74 -12.31 -5.77
C ASN A 143 -2.93 -11.11 -6.71
N TYR A 144 -1.93 -10.23 -6.83
CA TYR A 144 -1.95 -9.03 -7.64
C TYR A 144 -0.72 -8.97 -8.55
N ALA A 145 -0.93 -9.01 -9.86
CA ALA A 145 0.07 -8.76 -10.87
C ALA A 145 0.42 -7.27 -10.89
N PHE A 146 1.71 -6.96 -10.85
CA PHE A 146 2.18 -5.57 -10.81
C PHE A 146 3.09 -5.32 -12.02
N PRO A 147 2.53 -5.19 -13.23
CA PRO A 147 3.31 -4.85 -14.42
C PRO A 147 3.92 -3.46 -14.24
N VAL A 148 5.18 -3.29 -14.64
CA VAL A 148 5.84 -1.98 -14.67
C VAL A 148 5.52 -1.33 -16.01
N GLU A 149 4.84 -0.20 -15.97
CA GLU A 149 4.33 0.49 -17.18
C GLU A 149 5.15 1.75 -17.53
N SER A 150 6.05 2.16 -16.64
CA SER A 150 6.79 3.41 -16.77
C SER A 150 8.07 3.36 -15.94
N MET A 151 9.09 4.08 -16.41
CA MET A 151 10.34 4.29 -15.69
C MET A 151 10.18 5.00 -14.34
N THR A 152 9.04 5.67 -14.11
CA THR A 152 8.69 6.26 -12.80
C THR A 152 8.71 5.23 -11.67
N GLU A 153 8.50 3.94 -11.96
CA GLU A 153 8.62 2.83 -11.00
C GLU A 153 10.07 2.58 -10.51
N PHE A 154 11.04 3.16 -11.22
CA PHE A 154 12.46 3.10 -10.93
C PHE A 154 13.05 4.41 -10.40
N GLU A 155 12.22 5.42 -10.21
CA GLU A 155 12.62 6.72 -9.67
C GLU A 155 12.31 6.78 -8.16
N PRO A 156 13.33 6.71 -7.27
CA PRO A 156 13.10 6.75 -5.83
C PRO A 156 12.21 7.91 -5.38
N ARG A 157 12.33 9.09 -6.00
CA ARG A 157 11.58 10.28 -5.59
C ARG A 157 10.07 10.18 -5.88
N GLU A 158 9.70 9.53 -6.97
CA GLU A 158 8.29 9.32 -7.34
C GLU A 158 7.68 8.19 -6.50
N LEU A 159 8.47 7.18 -6.14
CA LEU A 159 8.08 6.11 -5.21
C LEU A 159 7.94 6.58 -3.76
N LEU A 160 8.54 7.72 -3.40
CA LEU A 160 8.41 8.24 -2.03
C LEU A 160 7.01 8.81 -1.74
N GLY A 161 6.15 8.88 -2.77
CA GLY A 161 4.73 9.19 -2.63
C GLY A 161 4.43 10.57 -2.02
N TYR A 162 3.13 10.74 -1.72
CA TYR A 162 2.42 12.00 -1.42
C TYR A 162 2.80 12.76 -0.15
N ARG A 163 3.82 12.29 0.59
CA ARG A 163 4.45 13.04 1.66
C ARG A 163 5.95 12.88 1.51
N ARG A 164 6.60 13.95 1.04
CA ARG A 164 8.06 14.07 0.91
C ARG A 164 8.73 13.55 2.20
N GLY A 165 9.22 12.31 2.18
CA GLY A 165 9.94 11.67 3.29
C GLY A 165 9.23 10.60 4.12
N ALA A 166 7.95 10.26 3.85
CA ALA A 166 7.25 9.20 4.60
C ALA A 166 7.72 7.78 4.22
N ALA A 167 7.93 7.55 2.92
CA ALA A 167 8.23 6.24 2.37
C ALA A 167 9.65 5.70 2.64
N ARG A 168 10.49 6.47 3.36
CA ARG A 168 11.87 6.17 3.81
C ARG A 168 12.50 4.91 3.17
N ILE A 169 12.73 4.97 1.86
CA ILE A 169 13.42 3.90 1.13
C ILE A 169 14.82 3.75 1.72
N ALA A 170 15.17 2.52 2.09
CA ALA A 170 16.49 2.22 2.63
C ALA A 170 17.55 2.54 1.58
N GLN A 171 18.57 3.29 2.01
CA GLN A 171 19.82 3.34 1.28
C GLN A 171 20.69 2.15 1.69
N ARG A 172 21.28 1.49 0.70
CA ARG A 172 22.19 0.35 0.84
C ARG A 172 23.38 0.59 -0.06
N ASP A 173 24.56 0.67 0.55
CA ASP A 173 25.79 0.96 -0.20
C ASP A 173 25.68 2.23 -1.07
N GLY A 174 25.04 3.29 -0.52
CA GLY A 174 24.79 4.54 -1.23
C GLY A 174 23.60 4.53 -2.21
N ALA A 175 23.05 3.37 -2.56
CA ALA A 175 21.95 3.22 -3.51
C ALA A 175 20.58 3.02 -2.84
N TYR A 176 19.50 3.46 -3.48
CA TYR A 176 18.12 3.29 -3.02
C TYR A 176 17.58 1.91 -3.41
N ASP A 177 17.16 1.09 -2.43
CA ASP A 177 16.58 -0.24 -2.68
C ASP A 177 15.14 -0.13 -3.21
N LEU A 178 14.98 -0.29 -4.52
CA LEU A 178 13.69 -0.16 -5.20
C LEU A 178 12.82 -1.41 -5.05
N GLY A 179 13.33 -2.49 -4.46
CA GLY A 179 12.61 -3.74 -4.26
C GLY A 179 12.95 -4.84 -5.27
N MET A 180 12.06 -5.82 -5.35
CA MET A 180 12.24 -7.03 -6.18
C MET A 180 11.41 -6.97 -7.44
N PHE A 181 12.02 -7.36 -8.56
CA PHE A 181 11.42 -7.36 -9.88
C PHE A 181 11.69 -8.66 -10.61
N ASP A 182 10.77 -9.08 -11.46
CA ASP A 182 11.03 -9.96 -12.58
C ASP A 182 11.45 -9.10 -13.77
N VAL A 183 12.62 -9.37 -14.33
CA VAL A 183 13.17 -8.66 -15.48
C VAL A 183 13.43 -9.70 -16.56
N ALA A 184 12.54 -9.79 -17.55
CA ALA A 184 12.59 -10.80 -18.62
C ALA A 184 12.76 -12.24 -18.11
N GLY A 185 11.97 -12.64 -17.10
CA GLY A 185 12.00 -13.98 -16.49
C GLY A 185 13.11 -14.18 -15.46
N CYS A 186 13.86 -13.13 -15.13
CA CYS A 186 14.92 -13.17 -14.14
C CYS A 186 14.57 -12.30 -12.94
N GLN A 187 14.43 -12.93 -11.76
CA GLN A 187 14.26 -12.18 -10.52
C GLN A 187 15.52 -11.39 -10.18
N ARG A 188 15.38 -10.08 -9.97
CA ARG A 188 16.47 -9.15 -9.65
C ARG A 188 16.01 -8.11 -8.64
N ARG A 189 16.86 -7.85 -7.64
CA ARG A 189 16.72 -6.65 -6.81
C ARG A 189 17.35 -5.51 -7.56
N ILE A 190 16.59 -4.44 -7.77
CA ILE A 190 17.09 -3.26 -8.47
C ILE A 190 17.33 -2.18 -7.42
N LEU A 191 18.51 -1.57 -7.50
CA LEU A 191 18.88 -0.41 -6.72
C LEU A 191 19.11 0.77 -7.67
N ALA A 192 18.63 1.95 -7.30
CA ALA A 192 18.95 3.19 -7.98
C ALA A 192 20.10 3.90 -7.26
N GLU A 193 21.18 4.17 -7.97
CA GLU A 193 22.38 4.83 -7.43
C GLU A 193 22.13 6.33 -7.19
N TYR A 194 21.15 6.91 -7.88
CA TYR A 194 20.77 8.31 -7.76
C TYR A 194 19.27 8.48 -7.50
N PRO A 195 18.85 9.58 -6.84
CA PRO A 195 17.44 9.82 -6.53
C PRO A 195 16.50 9.89 -7.75
N GLN A 196 17.03 10.21 -8.93
CA GLN A 196 16.30 10.29 -10.19
C GLN A 196 16.37 8.99 -11.03
N GLY A 197 17.01 7.93 -10.54
CA GLY A 197 17.08 6.67 -11.30
C GLY A 197 17.97 6.72 -12.55
N ALA A 198 19.02 7.54 -12.59
CA ALA A 198 19.91 7.63 -13.77
C ALA A 198 20.86 6.43 -13.93
N TYR A 199 21.20 5.75 -12.83
CA TYR A 199 22.08 4.58 -12.84
C TYR A 199 21.53 3.53 -11.91
N PHE A 200 21.62 2.28 -12.35
CA PHE A 200 21.10 1.14 -11.63
C PHE A 200 22.18 0.14 -11.30
N ARG A 201 21.89 -0.61 -10.25
CA ARG A 201 22.59 -1.84 -9.91
C ARG A 201 21.53 -2.91 -9.73
N CYS A 202 21.77 -4.09 -10.28
CA CYS A 202 20.94 -5.25 -10.00
C CYS A 202 21.73 -6.34 -9.28
N VAL A 203 21.06 -7.03 -8.36
CA VAL A 203 21.60 -8.20 -7.68
C VAL A 203 20.61 -9.36 -7.75
N ALA A 204 21.15 -10.57 -7.86
CA ALA A 204 20.34 -11.78 -7.77
C ALA A 204 19.76 -11.93 -6.35
N PRO A 205 18.61 -12.60 -6.19
CA PRO A 205 18.01 -12.85 -4.88
C PRO A 205 19.01 -13.49 -3.90
N GLY A 206 19.05 -12.99 -2.67
CA GLY A 206 19.93 -13.50 -1.61
C GLY A 206 21.42 -13.14 -1.74
N ARG A 207 21.83 -12.38 -2.76
CA ARG A 207 23.20 -11.89 -2.88
C ARG A 207 23.41 -10.56 -2.16
N PRO A 208 24.61 -10.30 -1.60
CA PRO A 208 24.94 -8.99 -1.03
C PRO A 208 24.86 -7.88 -2.08
N VAL A 209 24.45 -6.69 -1.65
CA VAL A 209 24.26 -5.54 -2.56
C VAL A 209 25.58 -5.09 -3.19
N GLU A 210 26.70 -5.26 -2.48
CA GLU A 210 28.03 -4.90 -2.98
C GLU A 210 28.47 -5.73 -4.20
N THR A 211 27.82 -6.89 -4.44
CA THR A 211 28.15 -7.77 -5.57
C THR A 211 27.54 -7.34 -6.90
N GLY A 212 26.63 -6.36 -6.88
CA GLY A 212 25.99 -5.88 -8.10
C GLY A 212 26.91 -5.00 -8.93
N THR A 213 26.80 -5.12 -10.24
CA THR A 213 27.55 -4.29 -11.19
C THR A 213 26.91 -2.92 -11.30
N PHE A 214 27.68 -1.86 -11.03
CA PHE A 214 27.26 -0.48 -11.25
C PHE A 214 26.93 -0.23 -12.72
N GLY A 215 25.83 0.50 -12.99
CA GLY A 215 25.37 0.81 -14.34
C GLY A 215 24.74 -0.37 -15.07
N PHE A 216 24.42 -1.47 -14.35
CA PHE A 216 23.76 -2.62 -14.91
C PHE A 216 22.51 -3.03 -14.09
N PRO A 217 21.32 -3.06 -14.69
CA PRO A 217 21.04 -2.77 -16.11
C PRO A 217 21.25 -1.29 -16.46
N THR A 218 21.47 -1.00 -17.75
CA THR A 218 21.49 0.38 -18.24
C THR A 218 20.07 0.95 -18.22
N GLU A 219 19.95 2.28 -18.11
CA GLU A 219 18.66 2.97 -18.19
C GLU A 219 17.93 2.62 -19.49
N ASP A 220 18.56 2.82 -20.66
CA ASP A 220 18.00 2.45 -21.97
C ASP A 220 17.56 0.99 -22.07
N GLY A 221 18.30 0.09 -21.43
CA GLY A 221 17.96 -1.33 -21.38
C GLY A 221 16.68 -1.57 -20.59
N LEU A 222 16.54 -0.92 -19.44
CA LEU A 222 15.30 -0.96 -18.66
C LEU A 222 14.13 -0.31 -19.40
N VAL A 223 14.34 0.85 -20.05
CA VAL A 223 13.29 1.52 -20.85
C VAL A 223 12.69 0.54 -21.86
N ARG A 224 13.52 -0.12 -22.66
CA ARG A 224 13.05 -1.10 -23.65
C ARG A 224 12.29 -2.26 -23.03
N LEU A 225 12.78 -2.80 -21.91
CA LEU A 225 12.10 -3.90 -21.22
C LEU A 225 10.75 -3.47 -20.65
N VAL A 226 10.61 -2.23 -20.19
CA VAL A 226 9.33 -1.66 -19.76
C VAL A 226 8.38 -1.46 -20.93
N GLU A 227 8.86 -0.89 -22.04
CA GLU A 227 8.09 -0.70 -23.28
C GLU A 227 7.60 -2.04 -23.85
N ASP A 228 8.42 -3.09 -23.76
CA ASP A 228 8.08 -4.45 -24.20
C ASP A 228 7.22 -5.22 -23.18
N GLY A 229 6.87 -4.62 -22.03
CA GLY A 229 6.07 -5.26 -20.98
C GLY A 229 6.76 -6.44 -20.29
N GLN A 230 8.08 -6.50 -20.29
CA GLN A 230 8.90 -7.59 -19.76
C GLN A 230 9.35 -7.39 -18.31
N VAL A 231 8.76 -6.42 -17.61
CA VAL A 231 9.12 -6.10 -16.23
C VAL A 231 7.89 -6.16 -15.33
N THR A 232 8.00 -6.92 -14.26
CA THR A 232 6.97 -7.03 -13.22
C THR A 232 7.58 -6.78 -11.86
N ARG A 233 6.93 -5.97 -11.02
CA ARG A 233 7.33 -5.82 -9.61
C ARG A 233 6.85 -7.03 -8.81
N LEU A 234 7.76 -7.63 -8.05
CA LEU A 234 7.51 -8.82 -7.23
C LEU A 234 7.56 -8.54 -5.73
N GLY A 235 8.05 -7.37 -5.33
CA GLY A 235 8.18 -7.04 -3.93
C GLY A 235 8.31 -5.56 -3.66
N PRO A 236 8.18 -5.18 -2.39
CA PRO A 236 8.22 -3.79 -1.98
C PRO A 236 9.64 -3.24 -1.98
N VAL A 237 9.74 -1.92 -1.89
CA VAL A 237 10.97 -1.25 -1.44
C VAL A 237 11.31 -1.73 -0.03
N GLN A 238 12.60 -1.76 0.33
CA GLN A 238 12.95 -2.02 1.72
C GLN A 238 12.97 -0.74 2.52
N TYR A 239 12.34 -0.77 3.69
CA TYR A 239 12.41 0.32 4.67
C TYR A 239 13.71 0.25 5.45
N ARG A 240 14.21 1.44 5.83
CA ARG A 240 15.22 1.54 6.88
C ARG A 240 14.56 1.10 8.19
N GLN A 241 15.02 -0.02 8.75
CA GLN A 241 14.71 -0.39 10.14
C GLN A 241 15.32 0.64 11.08
#